data_AF-A0AAN8G249-F1
#
_entry.id   AF-A0AAN8G249-F1
#
_cell.length_a   1.000
_cell.length_b   1.000
_cell.length_c   1.000
_cell.angle_alpha   90.00
_cell.angle_beta   90.00
_cell.angle_gamma   90.00
#
_symmetry.space_group_name_H-M   'P 1'
#
loop_
_entity.id
_entity.type
_entity.pdbx_description
1 polymer ?
#
loop_
_entity_poly.entity_id
_entity_poly.type
_entity_poly.pdbx_seq_one_letter_code
_entity_poly.pdbx_strand_id
1 'polypeptide(L)'
;MLLEPFASTLLSILAVQAYASDDEERLMMDVFRGYNSLIQPTRNTSDMPIIVKVALQLVLLINVKWHDFQMRWNPVNYGEIKEIRVTPDKVWLPDIVLFN
;
A
#
# COMPACT_ATOMS: atom_id res chain seq x y z
N MET A 1 -24.53 24.86 -24.45
CA MET A 1 -24.41 23.73 -25.41
C MET A 1 -22.96 23.52 -25.88
N LEU A 2 -21.93 23.86 -25.07
CA LEU A 2 -20.51 23.87 -25.49
C LEU A 2 -19.60 22.93 -24.66
N LEU A 3 -20.14 22.04 -23.82
CA LEU A 3 -19.31 21.20 -22.93
C LEU A 3 -18.97 19.80 -23.48
N GLU A 4 -19.68 19.33 -24.51
CA GLU A 4 -19.53 17.97 -25.05
C GLU A 4 -18.18 17.64 -25.73
N PRO A 5 -17.52 18.54 -26.50
CA PRO A 5 -16.32 18.15 -27.27
C PRO A 5 -15.06 17.98 -26.40
N PHE A 6 -15.02 18.61 -25.22
CA PHE A 6 -13.91 18.45 -24.27
C PHE A 6 -13.98 17.14 -23.51
N ALA A 7 -15.20 16.65 -23.23
CA ALA A 7 -15.39 15.37 -22.58
C ALA A 7 -14.97 14.20 -23.49
N SER A 8 -15.31 14.26 -24.79
CA SER A 8 -14.98 13.17 -25.73
C SER A 8 -13.49 13.10 -26.07
N THR A 9 -12.82 14.25 -26.18
CA THR A 9 -11.36 14.34 -26.40
C THR A 9 -10.60 13.86 -25.16
N LEU A 10 -11.04 14.22 -23.97
CA LEU A 10 -10.46 13.71 -22.72
C LEU A 10 -10.67 12.19 -22.58
N LEU A 11 -11.87 11.69 -22.91
CA LEU A 11 -12.19 10.26 -22.84
C LEU A 11 -11.35 9.43 -23.82
N SER A 12 -11.11 9.94 -25.03
CA SER A 12 -10.27 9.27 -26.02
C SER A 12 -8.79 9.28 -25.64
N ILE A 13 -8.27 10.36 -25.06
CA ILE A 13 -6.90 10.42 -24.53
C ILE A 13 -6.71 9.43 -23.38
N LEU A 14 -7.72 9.27 -22.50
CA LEU A 14 -7.68 8.30 -21.41
C LEU A 14 -7.81 6.86 -21.90
N ALA A 15 -8.60 6.61 -22.95
CA ALA A 15 -8.73 5.27 -23.53
C ALA A 15 -7.43 4.77 -24.20
N VAL A 16 -6.61 5.66 -24.74
CA VAL A 16 -5.31 5.31 -25.38
C VAL A 16 -4.29 4.80 -24.35
N GLN A 17 -4.41 5.19 -23.07
CA GLN A 17 -3.49 4.76 -22.01
C GLN A 17 -3.80 3.37 -21.42
N ALA A 18 -4.92 2.75 -21.81
CA ALA A 18 -5.38 1.47 -21.27
C ALA A 18 -5.09 0.26 -22.19
N TYR A 19 -4.14 0.38 -23.12
CA TYR A 19 -3.56 -0.78 -23.79
C TYR A 19 -2.58 -1.45 -22.81
N ALA A 20 -3.07 -2.37 -21.99
CA ALA A 20 -2.21 -3.43 -21.46
C ALA A 20 -1.49 -4.09 -22.64
N SER A 21 -0.20 -4.44 -22.49
CA SER A 21 0.60 -4.97 -23.58
C SER A 21 -0.01 -6.28 -24.11
N ASP A 22 -0.37 -6.35 -25.40
CA ASP A 22 -0.98 -7.54 -26.05
C ASP A 22 -0.15 -8.81 -25.83
N ASP A 23 1.17 -8.67 -25.75
CA ASP A 23 2.09 -9.76 -25.44
C ASP A 23 2.02 -10.25 -23.99
N GLU A 24 1.73 -9.36 -23.03
CA GLU A 24 1.56 -9.71 -21.61
C GLU A 24 0.25 -10.47 -21.40
N GLU A 25 -0.84 -10.02 -22.05
CA GLU A 25 -2.13 -10.71 -22.02
C GLU A 25 -2.02 -12.11 -22.64
N ARG A 26 -1.37 -12.22 -23.81
CA ARG A 26 -1.12 -13.51 -24.46
C ARG A 26 -0.29 -14.45 -23.59
N LEU A 27 0.79 -13.94 -22.98
CA LEU A 27 1.63 -14.74 -22.07
C LEU A 27 0.84 -15.20 -20.85
N MET A 28 0.00 -14.33 -20.27
CA MET A 28 -0.85 -14.69 -19.15
C MET A 28 -1.85 -15.77 -19.53
N MET A 29 -2.53 -15.64 -20.67
CA MET A 29 -3.47 -16.66 -21.15
C MET A 29 -2.77 -18.01 -21.38
N ASP A 30 -1.58 -18.02 -21.99
CA ASP A 30 -0.85 -19.24 -22.31
C ASP A 30 -0.28 -19.94 -21.07
N VAL A 31 0.35 -19.21 -20.14
CA VAL A 31 0.98 -19.77 -18.93
C VAL A 31 -0.04 -20.29 -17.93
N PHE A 32 -1.17 -19.59 -17.78
CA PHE A 32 -2.21 -19.99 -16.83
C PHE A 32 -3.22 -20.99 -17.43
N ARG A 33 -3.10 -21.32 -18.72
CA ARG A 33 -3.96 -22.32 -19.36
C ARG A 33 -3.80 -23.70 -18.72
N GLY A 34 -4.80 -24.10 -17.93
CA GLY A 34 -4.79 -25.40 -17.23
C GLY A 34 -4.03 -25.40 -15.90
N TYR A 35 -3.62 -24.24 -15.39
CA TYR A 35 -3.06 -24.12 -14.04
C TYR A 35 -4.15 -24.36 -12.99
N ASN A 36 -3.88 -25.24 -12.01
CA ASN A 36 -4.79 -25.53 -10.91
C ASN A 36 -4.21 -24.99 -9.59
N SER A 37 -4.84 -23.94 -9.06
CA SER A 37 -4.40 -23.24 -7.85
C SER A 37 -4.56 -24.05 -6.56
N LEU A 38 -5.28 -25.18 -6.59
CA LEU A 38 -5.50 -26.03 -5.42
C LEU A 38 -4.40 -27.09 -5.24
N ILE A 39 -3.50 -27.24 -6.21
CA ILE A 39 -2.42 -28.23 -6.19
C ILE A 39 -1.12 -27.54 -5.76
N GLN A 40 -0.37 -28.18 -4.85
CA GLN A 40 0.93 -27.68 -4.41
C GLN A 40 1.92 -27.66 -5.59
N PRO A 41 2.72 -26.60 -5.77
CA PRO A 41 3.63 -26.47 -6.91
C PRO A 41 4.91 -27.30 -6.70
N THR A 42 4.76 -28.62 -6.60
CA THR A 42 5.84 -29.61 -6.43
C THR A 42 5.81 -30.61 -7.58
N ARG A 43 6.97 -30.92 -8.17
CA ARG A 43 7.07 -31.87 -9.28
C ARG A 43 6.92 -33.32 -8.79
N ASN A 44 7.52 -33.66 -7.66
CA ASN A 44 7.34 -34.94 -6.99
C ASN A 44 7.08 -34.74 -5.49
N THR A 45 6.30 -35.64 -4.89
CA THR A 45 6.02 -35.63 -3.44
C THR A 45 7.27 -35.88 -2.58
N SER A 46 8.32 -36.44 -3.18
CA SER A 46 9.61 -36.71 -2.53
C SER A 46 10.62 -35.56 -2.65
N ASP A 47 10.26 -34.49 -3.37
CA ASP A 47 11.14 -33.33 -3.50
C ASP A 47 11.19 -32.52 -2.19
N MET A 48 12.31 -31.83 -1.98
CA MET A 48 12.64 -31.03 -0.78
C MET A 48 11.51 -30.03 -0.41
N PRO A 49 11.30 -29.68 0.89
CA PRO A 49 10.23 -28.77 1.30
C PRO A 49 10.28 -27.40 0.62
N ILE A 50 9.10 -26.86 0.28
CA ILE A 50 8.96 -25.51 -0.29
C ILE A 50 9.49 -24.48 0.72
N ILE A 51 10.61 -23.84 0.39
CA ILE A 51 11.17 -22.77 1.21
C ILE A 51 10.46 -21.46 0.84
N VAL A 52 9.55 -21.01 1.71
CA VAL A 52 8.96 -19.67 1.61
C VAL A 52 9.86 -18.70 2.35
N LYS A 53 10.51 -17.80 1.60
CA LYS A 53 11.27 -16.69 2.19
C LYS A 53 10.32 -15.54 2.44
N VAL A 54 9.97 -15.33 3.70
CA VAL A 54 9.18 -14.17 4.13
C VAL A 54 10.14 -13.10 4.62
N ALA A 55 10.02 -11.89 4.07
CA ALA A 55 10.67 -10.69 4.58
C ALA A 55 9.59 -9.70 5.03
N LEU A 56 9.59 -9.33 6.31
CA LEU A 56 8.67 -8.35 6.88
C LEU A 56 9.42 -7.03 7.14
N GLN A 57 8.81 -5.91 6.77
CA GLN A 57 9.33 -4.57 7.08
C GLN A 57 8.54 -3.99 8.25
N LEU A 58 9.20 -3.91 9.41
CA LEU A 58 8.61 -3.50 10.70
C LEU A 58 7.96 -2.10 10.67
N VAL A 59 8.41 -1.24 9.75
CA VAL A 59 7.90 0.13 9.56
C VAL A 59 6.40 0.16 9.23
N LEU A 60 5.83 -0.89 8.63
CA LEU A 60 4.41 -0.92 8.25
C LEU A 60 3.46 -1.40 9.37
N LEU A 61 3.97 -1.91 10.50
CA LEU A 61 3.15 -2.56 11.54
C LEU A 61 3.15 -1.85 12.91
N ILE A 62 4.01 -0.85 13.15
CA ILE A 62 4.09 -0.18 14.47
C ILE A 62 3.41 1.19 14.43
N ASN A 63 2.28 1.34 15.14
CA ASN A 63 1.68 2.63 15.47
C ASN A 63 2.01 2.96 16.93
N VAL A 64 2.86 3.97 17.17
CA VAL A 64 3.27 4.39 18.52
C VAL A 64 2.42 5.58 18.95
N LYS A 65 1.74 5.45 20.10
CA LYS A 65 1.01 6.55 20.75
C LYS A 65 1.54 6.74 22.16
N TRP A 66 1.81 7.99 22.52
CA TRP A 66 2.18 8.38 23.88
C TRP A 66 1.41 9.65 24.27
N HIS A 67 1.35 9.93 25.57
CA HIS A 67 0.73 11.14 26.11
C HIS A 67 1.81 12.08 26.65
N ASP A 68 1.94 13.24 26.03
CA ASP A 68 2.82 14.32 26.51
C ASP A 68 2.01 15.30 27.37
N PHE A 69 2.40 15.48 28.64
CA PHE A 69 1.69 16.38 29.53
C PHE A 69 1.94 17.87 29.23
N GLN A 70 3.03 18.20 28.53
CA GLN A 70 3.36 19.56 28.14
C GLN A 70 2.56 20.03 26.92
N MET A 71 2.11 19.09 26.09
CA MET A 71 1.29 19.37 24.89
C MET A 71 -0.20 19.42 25.22
N ARG A 72 -0.58 20.35 26.10
CA ARG A 72 -1.98 20.57 26.49
C ARG A 72 -2.39 22.02 26.24
N TRP A 73 -3.56 22.20 25.66
CA TRP A 73 -4.18 23.52 25.47
C TRP A 73 -5.71 23.43 25.61
N ASN A 74 -6.35 24.58 25.81
CA ASN A 74 -7.81 24.69 25.78
C ASN A 74 -8.27 25.04 24.34
N PRO A 75 -9.02 24.18 23.64
CA PRO A 75 -9.44 24.41 22.25
C PRO A 75 -10.21 25.71 22.03
N VAL A 76 -10.98 26.17 23.02
CA VAL A 76 -11.78 27.42 22.94
C VAL A 76 -10.89 28.62 22.63
N ASN A 77 -9.64 28.62 23.13
CA ASN A 77 -8.69 29.71 22.92
C ASN A 77 -8.05 29.68 21.51
N TYR A 78 -8.23 28.59 20.75
CA TYR A 78 -7.55 28.35 19.47
C TYR A 78 -8.53 27.90 18.38
N GLY A 79 -9.79 28.35 18.44
CA GLY A 79 -10.79 28.06 17.40
C GLY A 79 -11.23 26.59 17.34
N GLU A 80 -11.37 25.93 18.50
CA GLU A 80 -11.78 24.53 18.64
C GLU A 80 -10.83 23.49 18.04
N ILE A 81 -9.57 23.86 17.77
CA ILE A 81 -8.54 22.92 17.31
C ILE A 81 -8.18 21.94 18.42
N LYS A 82 -8.33 20.63 18.15
CA LYS A 82 -8.06 19.53 19.09
C LYS A 82 -6.87 18.66 18.70
N GLU A 83 -6.43 18.73 17.45
CA GLU A 83 -5.31 17.96 16.93
C GLU A 83 -4.49 18.84 15.98
N ILE A 84 -3.18 18.66 16.02
CA ILE A 84 -2.23 19.28 15.10
C ILE A 84 -1.25 18.22 14.62
N ARG A 85 -0.81 18.35 13.37
CA ARG A 85 0.28 17.53 12.82
C ARG A 85 1.58 18.27 12.99
N VAL A 86 2.56 17.62 13.59
CA VAL A 86 3.88 18.19 13.89
C VAL A 86 4.95 17.26 13.36
N THR A 87 6.04 17.82 12.84
CA THR A 87 7.18 17.04 12.36
C THR A 87 7.94 16.42 13.55
N PRO A 88 8.51 15.21 13.41
CA PRO A 88 9.14 14.51 14.53
C PRO A 88 10.33 15.25 15.17
N ASP A 89 11.01 16.13 14.45
CA ASP A 89 12.15 16.94 14.95
C ASP A 89 11.74 18.03 15.94
N LYS A 90 10.44 18.30 16.09
CA LYS A 90 9.90 19.36 16.95
C LYS A 90 9.31 18.85 18.26
N VAL A 91 9.27 17.53 18.43
CA VAL A 91 8.63 16.87 19.58
C VAL A 91 9.56 15.83 20.17
N TRP A 92 9.38 15.55 21.46
CA TRP A 92 10.08 14.43 22.07
C TRP A 92 9.53 13.11 21.52
N LEU A 93 10.42 12.17 21.21
CA LEU A 93 10.09 10.84 20.72
C LEU A 93 10.65 9.79 21.70
N PRO A 94 9.89 8.74 22.04
CA PRO A 94 10.41 7.65 22.84
C PRO A 94 11.45 6.87 22.04
N ASP A 95 12.55 6.50 22.70
CA ASP A 95 13.48 5.50 22.17
C ASP A 95 12.87 4.10 22.35
N ILE A 96 12.77 3.33 21.27
CA ILE A 96 12.12 2.03 21.25
C ILE A 96 13.15 0.99 20.86
N VAL A 97 13.55 0.18 21.83
CA VAL A 97 14.48 -0.93 21.64
C VAL A 97 13.70 -2.24 21.77
N LEU A 98 13.92 -3.16 20.84
CA LEU A 98 13.41 -4.52 20.91
C LEU A 98 14.48 -5.43 21.52
N PHE A 99 14.11 -6.20 22.54
CA PHE A 99 14.95 -7.25 23.10
C PHE A 99 14.29 -8.61 22.83
N ASN A 100 15.12 -9.64 22.68
CA ASN A 100 14.75 -11.02 22.37
C ASN A 100 14.70 -11.88 23.64
#